data_AF-A0A7K2EF72-F1
#
_entry.id   AF-A0A7K2EF72-F1
#
_cell.length_a   1.000
_cell.length_b   1.000
_cell.length_c   1.000
_cell.angle_alpha   90.00
_cell.angle_beta   90.00
_cell.angle_gamma   90.00
#
_symmetry.space_group_name_H-M   'P 1'
#
loop_
_entity.id
_entity.type
_entity.pdbx_description
1 polymer ?
#
loop_
_entity_poly.entity_id
_entity_poly.type
_entity_poly.pdbx_seq_one_letter_code
_entity_poly.pdbx_strand_id
1 'polypeptide(L)'
;NDSRWDMTYLGMQIMVEGLALAAFGFMHAGTEEPLLRQLLRYVMADEARHVAFGVLSLQEYYSHLTQAEIRERQEFAFEAAVRMRDRFLSQEVYERLGVPVRPMVELLLNLPPERSAFQRMLFSKIVPNCRKLGLLDAGDGWLRERFTEIGVIEFEHHVDTSEEYEEFVAA
;
A
#
# COMPACT_ATOMS: atom_id res chain seq x y z
N ASN A 1 -0.90 -18.12 21.98
CA ASN A 1 0.09 -17.99 20.89
C ASN A 1 -0.64 -18.11 19.58
N ASP A 2 -0.83 -16.98 18.91
CA ASP A 2 -1.26 -16.99 17.51
C ASP A 2 -0.02 -17.32 16.67
N SER A 3 -0.04 -18.45 15.98
CA SER A 3 1.09 -18.91 15.17
C SER A 3 1.28 -18.10 13.88
N ARG A 4 0.34 -17.20 13.53
CA ARG A 4 0.34 -16.40 12.29
C ARG A 4 0.48 -14.90 12.52
N TRP A 5 1.26 -14.51 13.53
CA TRP A 5 1.53 -13.10 13.83
C TRP A 5 2.05 -12.34 12.59
N ASP A 6 2.78 -13.03 11.71
CA ASP A 6 3.37 -12.50 10.49
C ASP A 6 2.32 -12.02 9.48
N MET A 7 1.16 -12.69 9.42
CA MET A 7 0.05 -12.30 8.54
C MET A 7 -0.57 -10.98 8.99
N THR A 8 -0.70 -10.79 10.31
CA THR A 8 -1.15 -9.51 10.88
C THR A 8 -0.16 -8.41 10.54
N TYR A 9 1.14 -8.70 10.63
CA TYR A 9 2.18 -7.71 10.31
C TYR A 9 2.24 -7.39 8.83
N LEU A 10 2.10 -8.40 7.97
CA LEU A 10 1.98 -8.21 6.54
C LEU A 10 0.78 -7.31 6.22
N GLY A 11 -0.38 -7.61 6.79
CA GLY A 11 -1.60 -6.84 6.56
C GLY A 11 -1.50 -5.40 7.07
N MET A 12 -1.11 -5.21 8.32
CA MET A 12 -1.10 -3.89 8.94
C MET A 12 0.14 -3.10 8.52
N GLN A 13 1.34 -3.61 8.81
CA GLN A 13 2.58 -2.85 8.63
C GLN A 13 3.00 -2.69 7.18
N ILE A 14 2.71 -3.65 6.30
CA ILE A 14 3.14 -3.56 4.91
C ILE A 14 2.02 -3.01 4.03
N MET A 15 0.81 -3.58 4.13
CA MET A 15 -0.29 -3.20 3.25
C MET A 15 -0.99 -1.91 3.73
N VAL A 16 -1.52 -1.88 4.96
CA VAL A 16 -2.33 -0.75 5.47
C VAL A 16 -1.51 0.50 5.70
N GLU A 17 -0.39 0.41 6.39
CA GLU A 17 0.42 1.58 6.70
C GLU A 17 1.14 2.11 5.45
N GLY A 18 1.61 1.24 4.55
CA GLY A 18 2.14 1.64 3.24
C GLY A 18 1.13 2.43 2.41
N LEU A 19 -0.14 2.01 2.43
CA LEU A 19 -1.25 2.72 1.82
C LEU A 19 -1.54 4.06 2.53
N ALA A 20 -1.53 4.07 3.86
CA ALA A 20 -1.76 5.28 4.65
C ALA A 20 -0.73 6.36 4.31
N LEU A 21 0.54 5.98 4.16
CA LEU A 21 1.62 6.88 3.76
C LEU A 21 1.41 7.50 2.38
N ALA A 22 0.94 6.72 1.40
CA ALA A 22 0.58 7.25 0.09
C ALA A 22 -0.53 8.30 0.20
N ALA A 23 -1.60 8.00 0.96
CA ALA A 23 -2.73 8.91 1.15
C ALA A 23 -2.33 10.19 1.92
N PHE A 24 -1.58 10.06 3.02
CA PHE A 24 -1.13 11.19 3.82
C PHE A 24 -0.10 12.03 3.08
N GLY A 25 0.80 11.44 2.29
CA GLY A 25 1.73 12.16 1.43
C GLY A 25 0.99 13.05 0.42
N PHE A 26 -0.07 12.54 -0.20
CA PHE A 26 -0.92 13.33 -1.08
C PHE A 26 -1.66 14.46 -0.37
N MET A 27 -2.25 14.18 0.80
CA MET A 27 -2.90 15.22 1.60
C MET A 27 -1.91 16.30 2.07
N HIS A 28 -0.69 15.89 2.44
CA HIS A 28 0.36 16.79 2.88
C HIS A 28 0.83 17.71 1.75
N ALA A 29 0.97 17.18 0.53
CA ALA A 29 1.32 17.96 -0.66
C ALA A 29 0.22 18.96 -1.06
N GLY A 30 -1.06 18.62 -0.85
CA GLY A 30 -2.19 19.46 -1.26
C GLY A 30 -2.72 20.45 -0.22
N THR A 31 -2.44 20.25 1.07
CA THR A 31 -2.96 21.14 2.13
C THR A 31 -2.16 22.43 2.25
N GLU A 32 -2.84 23.56 2.45
CA GLU A 32 -2.24 24.86 2.79
C GLU A 32 -2.32 25.17 4.29
N GLU A 33 -3.09 24.39 5.06
CA GLU A 33 -3.32 24.64 6.49
C GLU A 33 -2.09 24.20 7.32
N PRO A 34 -1.42 25.12 8.04
CA PRO A 34 -0.17 24.82 8.72
C PRO A 34 -0.25 23.72 9.79
N LEU A 35 -1.33 23.67 10.58
CA LEU A 35 -1.50 22.67 11.64
C LEU A 35 -1.67 21.28 11.04
N LEU A 36 -2.52 21.12 10.03
CA LEU A 36 -2.76 19.87 9.34
C LEU A 36 -1.48 19.38 8.65
N ARG A 37 -0.70 20.29 8.04
CA ARG A 37 0.60 19.94 7.47
C ARG A 37 1.55 19.38 8.53
N GLN A 38 1.60 19.99 9.71
CA GLN A 38 2.41 19.50 10.83
C GLN A 38 1.92 18.15 11.38
N LEU A 39 0.61 17.97 11.52
CA LEU A 39 0.03 16.70 11.98
C LEU A 39 0.33 15.56 10.99
N LEU A 40 0.13 15.79 9.69
CA LEU A 40 0.39 14.81 8.65
C LEU A 40 1.87 14.37 8.67
N ARG A 41 2.81 15.30 8.87
CA ARG A 41 4.23 14.97 9.03
C ARG A 41 4.49 14.01 10.19
N TYR A 42 3.89 14.23 11.35
CA TYR A 42 4.10 13.35 12.50
C TYR A 42 3.48 11.96 12.28
N VAL A 43 2.27 11.90 11.71
CA VAL A 43 1.64 10.62 11.38
C VAL A 43 2.48 9.85 10.37
N MET A 44 2.92 10.50 9.29
CA MET A 44 3.79 9.87 8.29
C MET A 44 5.10 9.36 8.91
N ALA A 45 5.69 10.10 9.87
CA ALA A 45 6.90 9.66 10.55
C ALA A 45 6.68 8.39 11.39
N ASP A 46 5.53 8.24 12.04
CA ASP A 46 5.19 7.04 12.80
C ASP A 46 4.90 5.86 11.89
N GLU A 47 4.08 6.03 10.85
CA GLU A 47 3.76 4.93 9.92
C GLU A 47 4.99 4.45 9.14
N ALA A 48 5.93 5.35 8.79
CA ALA A 48 7.18 4.94 8.16
C ALA A 48 8.03 4.03 9.07
N ARG A 49 8.03 4.28 10.38
CA ARG A 49 8.72 3.41 11.34
C ARG A 49 8.02 2.07 11.51
N HIS A 50 6.69 2.06 11.52
CA HIS A 50 5.92 0.83 11.59
C HIS A 50 6.14 -0.05 10.33
N VAL A 51 6.16 0.54 9.13
CA VAL A 51 6.52 -0.14 7.88
C VAL A 51 7.94 -0.70 7.95
N ALA A 52 8.93 0.10 8.37
CA ALA A 52 10.32 -0.34 8.48
C ALA A 52 10.48 -1.51 9.46
N PHE A 53 9.80 -1.44 10.61
CA PHE A 53 9.76 -2.53 11.58
C PHE A 53 9.11 -3.79 11.01
N GLY A 54 8.00 -3.65 10.28
CA GLY A 54 7.35 -4.75 9.57
C GLY A 54 8.28 -5.42 8.56
N VAL A 55 8.99 -4.63 7.74
CA VAL A 55 9.94 -5.15 6.75
C VAL A 55 11.03 -5.96 7.43
N LEU A 56 11.70 -5.41 8.46
CA LEU A 56 12.78 -6.09 9.16
C LEU A 56 12.31 -7.40 9.83
N SER A 57 11.17 -7.34 10.51
CA SER A 57 10.62 -8.50 11.24
C SER A 57 10.20 -9.63 10.31
N LEU A 58 9.59 -9.30 9.18
CA LEU A 58 9.05 -10.28 8.23
C LEU A 58 10.12 -10.83 7.29
N GLN A 59 11.11 -10.03 6.88
CA GLN A 59 12.22 -10.50 6.02
C GLN A 59 12.95 -11.69 6.63
N GLU A 60 13.33 -11.59 7.91
CA GLU A 60 14.02 -12.65 8.62
C GLU A 60 13.15 -13.92 8.68
N TYR A 61 11.88 -13.75 9.07
CA TYR A 61 10.95 -14.88 9.18
C TYR A 61 10.67 -15.56 7.84
N TYR A 62 10.45 -14.79 6.77
CA TYR A 62 10.12 -15.31 5.44
C TYR A 62 11.27 -16.07 4.79
N SER A 63 12.52 -15.80 5.19
CA SER A 63 13.69 -16.56 4.74
C SER A 63 13.67 -18.04 5.16
N HIS A 64 12.85 -18.38 6.16
CA HIS A 64 12.70 -19.73 6.69
C HIS A 64 11.43 -20.46 6.23
N LEU A 65 10.59 -19.80 5.43
CA LEU A 65 9.33 -20.35 4.96
C LEU A 65 9.50 -21.20 3.70
N THR A 66 8.66 -22.22 3.58
CA THR A 66 8.53 -23.00 2.35
C THR A 66 7.84 -22.21 1.24
N GLN A 67 7.97 -22.66 0.00
CA GLN A 67 7.28 -22.04 -1.13
C GLN A 67 5.76 -22.00 -0.94
N ALA A 68 5.17 -23.04 -0.35
CA ALA A 68 3.73 -23.10 -0.08
C ALA A 68 3.31 -22.04 0.96
N GLU A 69 4.10 -21.84 2.01
CA GLU A 69 3.82 -20.82 3.02
C GLU A 69 4.00 -19.41 2.45
N ILE A 70 5.06 -19.17 1.65
CA ILE A 70 5.26 -17.90 0.93
C ILE A 70 4.10 -17.61 -0.02
N ARG A 71 3.60 -18.62 -0.74
CA ARG A 71 2.44 -18.49 -1.63
C ARG A 71 1.23 -17.94 -0.88
N GLU A 72 0.93 -18.44 0.31
CA GLU A 72 -0.19 -17.93 1.13
C GLU A 72 -0.02 -16.43 1.45
N ARG A 73 1.21 -15.95 1.71
CA ARG A 73 1.49 -14.53 2.02
C ARG A 73 1.37 -13.68 0.76
N GLN A 74 1.85 -14.19 -0.37
CA GLN A 74 1.72 -13.53 -1.67
C GLN A 74 0.25 -13.37 -2.08
N GLU A 75 -0.56 -14.42 -1.93
CA GLU A 75 -2.00 -14.38 -2.19
C GLU A 75 -2.70 -13.37 -1.28
N PHE A 76 -2.38 -13.40 0.02
CA PHE A 76 -2.94 -12.43 0.96
C PHE A 76 -2.57 -10.98 0.61
N ALA A 77 -1.30 -10.70 0.30
CA ALA A 77 -0.86 -9.36 -0.09
C ALA A 77 -1.55 -8.89 -1.37
N PHE A 78 -1.68 -9.78 -2.37
CA PHE A 78 -2.38 -9.47 -3.61
C PHE A 78 -3.87 -9.16 -3.37
N GLU A 79 -4.57 -10.03 -2.64
CA GLU A 79 -5.98 -9.81 -2.29
C GLU A 79 -6.19 -8.52 -1.51
N ALA A 80 -5.33 -8.24 -0.52
CA ALA A 80 -5.38 -7.01 0.25
C ALA A 80 -5.22 -5.79 -0.68
N ALA A 81 -4.24 -5.80 -1.59
CA ALA A 81 -4.01 -4.70 -2.52
C ALA A 81 -5.22 -4.44 -3.43
N VAL A 82 -5.86 -5.51 -3.95
CA VAL A 82 -7.07 -5.41 -4.77
C VAL A 82 -8.25 -4.85 -3.97
N ARG A 83 -8.49 -5.35 -2.76
CA ARG A 83 -9.57 -4.87 -1.89
C ARG A 83 -9.39 -3.42 -1.47
N MET A 84 -8.15 -3.02 -1.20
CA MET A 84 -7.81 -1.64 -0.84
C MET A 84 -8.13 -0.69 -1.98
N ARG A 85 -7.74 -1.01 -3.22
CA ARG A 85 -8.13 -0.25 -4.42
C ARG A 85 -9.65 -0.01 -4.47
N ASP A 86 -10.44 -1.06 -4.25
CA ASP A 86 -11.90 -0.99 -4.33
C ASP A 86 -12.52 -0.15 -3.19
N ARG A 87 -11.88 -0.10 -2.02
CA ARG A 87 -12.33 0.69 -0.87
C ARG A 87 -12.31 2.20 -1.15
N PHE A 88 -11.37 2.69 -1.96
CA PHE A 88 -11.24 4.11 -2.28
C PHE A 88 -12.20 4.62 -3.35
N LEU A 89 -13.08 3.74 -3.86
CA LEU A 89 -14.19 4.16 -4.70
C LEU A 89 -15.32 4.84 -3.90
N SER A 90 -15.13 5.07 -2.60
CA SER A 90 -16.03 5.87 -1.73
C SER A 90 -17.51 5.48 -1.80
N GLN A 91 -17.78 4.19 -2.04
CA GLN A 91 -19.13 3.66 -2.29
C GLN A 91 -20.13 4.04 -1.19
N GLU A 92 -19.72 3.91 0.08
CA GLU A 92 -20.53 4.27 1.27
C GLU A 92 -20.85 5.78 1.33
N VAL A 93 -19.96 6.64 0.84
CA VAL A 93 -20.19 8.09 0.81
C VAL A 93 -21.27 8.41 -0.22
N TYR A 94 -21.16 7.83 -1.41
CA TYR A 94 -22.17 7.98 -2.45
C TYR A 94 -23.54 7.47 -1.99
N GLU A 95 -23.58 6.30 -1.36
CA GLU A 95 -24.81 5.75 -0.79
C GLU A 95 -25.45 6.70 0.23
N ARG A 96 -24.67 7.22 1.19
CA ARG A 96 -25.18 8.16 2.21
C ARG A 96 -25.65 9.49 1.63
N LEU A 97 -25.07 9.93 0.52
CA LEU A 97 -25.46 11.16 -0.19
C LEU A 97 -26.60 10.94 -1.19
N GLY A 98 -27.14 9.72 -1.29
CA GLY A 98 -28.21 9.39 -2.25
C GLY A 98 -27.75 9.36 -3.72
N VAL A 99 -26.45 9.24 -3.95
CA VAL A 99 -25.86 9.17 -5.29
C VAL A 99 -25.83 7.70 -5.74
N PRO A 100 -26.27 7.37 -6.97
CA PRO A 100 -26.18 6.00 -7.49
C PRO A 100 -24.74 5.48 -7.49
N VAL A 101 -24.46 4.49 -6.63
CA VAL A 101 -23.10 3.95 -6.41
C VAL A 101 -22.52 3.33 -7.68
N ARG A 102 -23.30 2.46 -8.35
CA ARG A 102 -22.82 1.68 -9.50
C ARG A 102 -22.38 2.56 -10.68
N PRO A 103 -23.16 3.57 -11.13
CA PRO A 103 -22.69 4.52 -12.13
C PRO A 103 -21.43 5.30 -11.72
N MET A 104 -21.30 5.67 -10.44
CA MET A 104 -20.09 6.38 -9.95
C MET A 104 -18.85 5.49 -9.95
N VAL A 105 -19.00 4.23 -9.52
CA VAL A 105 -17.93 3.23 -9.57
C VAL A 105 -17.50 2.97 -11.01
N GLU A 106 -18.47 2.73 -11.91
CA GLU A 106 -18.19 2.52 -13.34
C GLU A 106 -17.50 3.74 -13.94
N LEU A 107 -17.94 4.97 -13.61
CA LEU A 107 -17.28 6.19 -14.05
C LEU A 107 -15.83 6.27 -13.56
N LEU A 108 -15.60 6.06 -12.27
CA LEU A 108 -14.28 6.13 -11.63
C LEU A 108 -13.31 5.09 -12.20
N LEU A 109 -13.78 3.86 -12.43
CA LEU A 109 -12.99 2.78 -13.02
C LEU A 109 -12.64 3.02 -14.49
N ASN A 110 -13.48 3.76 -15.22
CA ASN A 110 -13.27 4.12 -16.62
C ASN A 110 -12.59 5.49 -16.80
N LEU A 111 -12.17 6.16 -15.72
CA LEU A 111 -11.43 7.41 -15.84
C LEU A 111 -10.09 7.16 -16.54
N PRO A 112 -9.61 8.10 -17.38
CA PRO A 112 -8.29 8.02 -17.97
C PRO A 112 -7.22 7.81 -16.90
N PRO A 113 -6.10 7.12 -17.19
CA PRO A 113 -5.02 6.86 -16.24
C PRO A 113 -4.48 8.12 -15.53
N GLU A 114 -4.61 9.25 -16.21
CA GLU A 114 -4.24 10.60 -15.77
C GLU A 114 -5.15 11.14 -14.65
N ARG A 115 -6.42 10.69 -14.62
CA ARG A 115 -7.41 10.99 -13.59
C ARG A 115 -7.59 9.86 -12.56
N SER A 116 -7.03 8.69 -12.82
CA SER A 116 -6.85 7.57 -11.89
C SER A 116 -5.62 7.77 -10.95
N ALA A 117 -4.99 8.96 -10.98
CA ALA A 117 -3.78 9.29 -10.22
C ALA A 117 -3.82 8.82 -8.76
N PHE A 118 -4.96 8.93 -8.08
CA PHE A 118 -5.12 8.45 -6.72
C PHE A 118 -5.00 6.92 -6.60
N GLN A 119 -5.61 6.12 -7.48
CA GLN A 119 -5.48 4.66 -7.44
C GLN A 119 -4.04 4.22 -7.76
N ARG A 120 -3.41 4.86 -8.75
CA ARG A 120 -1.99 4.63 -9.09
C ARG A 120 -1.06 4.98 -7.93
N MET A 121 -1.37 6.07 -7.22
CA MET A 121 -0.66 6.48 -6.02
C MET A 121 -0.79 5.48 -4.87
N LEU A 122 -1.90 4.74 -4.74
CA LEU A 122 -1.99 3.69 -3.69
C LEU A 122 -0.98 2.56 -3.94
N PHE A 123 -0.80 2.16 -5.20
CA PHE A 123 0.16 1.12 -5.56
C PHE A 123 1.62 1.60 -5.57
N SER A 124 1.85 2.92 -5.64
CA SER A 124 3.19 3.50 -5.62
C SER A 124 3.96 3.27 -4.32
N LYS A 125 3.28 2.84 -3.24
CA LYS A 125 3.93 2.43 -1.98
C LYS A 125 3.80 0.94 -1.67
N ILE A 126 2.70 0.30 -2.07
CA ILE A 126 2.51 -1.15 -1.85
C ILE A 126 3.57 -1.96 -2.60
N VAL A 127 3.76 -1.70 -3.90
CA VAL A 127 4.68 -2.51 -4.73
C VAL A 127 6.13 -2.37 -4.26
N PRO A 128 6.65 -1.15 -4.00
CA PRO A 128 7.98 -0.99 -3.39
C PRO A 128 8.12 -1.65 -2.02
N ASN A 129 7.13 -1.56 -1.13
CA ASN A 129 7.21 -2.18 0.19
C ASN A 129 7.24 -3.72 0.09
N CYS A 130 6.43 -4.32 -0.79
CA CYS A 130 6.48 -5.76 -1.07
C CYS A 130 7.82 -6.19 -1.69
N ARG A 131 8.42 -5.34 -2.55
CA ARG A 131 9.76 -5.57 -3.11
C ARG A 131 10.84 -5.48 -2.04
N LYS A 132 10.81 -4.44 -1.20
CA LYS A 132 11.75 -4.23 -0.10
C LYS A 132 11.70 -5.40 0.87
N LEU A 133 10.49 -5.87 1.22
CA LEU A 133 10.28 -7.08 2.01
C LEU A 133 10.85 -8.36 1.34
N GLY A 134 11.11 -8.36 0.03
CA GLY A 134 11.51 -9.54 -0.74
C GLY A 134 10.33 -10.45 -1.11
N LEU A 135 9.11 -10.14 -0.67
CA LEU A 135 7.91 -10.92 -0.96
C LEU A 135 7.53 -10.90 -2.45
N LEU A 136 7.86 -9.80 -3.16
CA LEU A 136 7.56 -9.64 -4.58
C LEU A 136 8.22 -10.73 -5.44
N ASP A 137 9.47 -11.05 -5.13
CA ASP A 137 10.33 -11.98 -5.87
C ASP A 137 10.47 -13.35 -5.20
N ALA A 138 9.86 -13.55 -4.02
CA ALA A 138 9.95 -14.80 -3.27
C ALA A 138 9.29 -15.98 -4.02
N GLY A 139 9.81 -17.18 -3.77
CA GLY A 139 9.31 -18.41 -4.39
C GLY A 139 9.54 -18.43 -5.90
N ASP A 140 8.45 -18.46 -6.67
CA ASP A 140 8.43 -18.50 -8.13
C ASP A 140 8.07 -17.15 -8.78
N GLY A 141 8.02 -16.06 -7.98
CA GLY A 141 7.72 -14.72 -8.50
C GLY A 141 6.25 -14.48 -8.85
N TRP A 142 5.33 -15.32 -8.36
CA TRP A 142 3.89 -15.17 -8.63
C TRP A 142 3.32 -13.79 -8.24
N LEU A 143 3.77 -13.19 -7.13
CA LEU A 143 3.26 -11.86 -6.74
C LEU A 143 3.63 -10.80 -7.79
N ARG A 144 4.87 -10.85 -8.29
CA ARG A 144 5.32 -10.02 -9.42
C ARG A 144 4.47 -10.24 -10.65
N GLU A 145 4.18 -11.50 -11.00
CA GLU A 145 3.34 -11.84 -12.14
C GLU A 145 1.94 -11.21 -12.00
N ARG A 146 1.30 -11.38 -10.84
CA ARG A 146 -0.04 -10.84 -10.58
C ARG A 146 -0.06 -9.31 -10.57
N PHE A 147 0.95 -8.65 -10.00
CA PHE A 147 1.09 -7.19 -10.07
C PHE A 147 1.37 -6.69 -11.49
N THR A 148 2.03 -7.50 -12.32
CA THR A 148 2.21 -7.20 -13.75
C THR A 148 0.87 -7.27 -14.49
N GLU A 149 0.07 -8.31 -14.24
CA GLU A 149 -1.24 -8.49 -14.89
C GLU A 149 -2.23 -7.36 -14.60
N ILE A 150 -2.23 -6.84 -13.37
CA ILE A 150 -3.08 -5.70 -13.01
C ILE A 150 -2.46 -4.34 -13.37
N GLY A 151 -1.28 -4.33 -13.99
CA GLY A 151 -0.63 -3.13 -14.52
C GLY A 151 -0.01 -2.20 -13.47
N VAL A 152 0.34 -2.71 -12.29
CA VAL A 152 0.91 -1.90 -11.18
C VAL A 152 2.41 -2.14 -10.97
N ILE A 153 3.01 -3.08 -11.69
CA ILE A 153 4.43 -3.43 -11.51
C ILE A 153 5.38 -2.27 -11.84
N GLU A 154 4.94 -1.30 -12.65
CA GLU A 154 5.71 -0.08 -12.99
C GLU A 154 6.20 0.70 -11.76
N PHE A 155 5.51 0.54 -10.61
CA PHE A 155 5.87 1.20 -9.36
C PHE A 155 7.04 0.55 -8.62
N GLU A 156 7.57 -0.60 -9.03
CA GLU A 156 8.56 -1.36 -8.24
C GLU A 156 9.86 -0.61 -7.92
N HIS A 157 10.18 0.43 -8.71
CA HIS A 157 11.36 1.29 -8.55
C HIS A 157 11.03 2.67 -8.00
N HIS A 158 9.79 2.93 -7.61
CA HIS A 158 9.45 4.17 -6.92
C HIS A 158 10.10 4.20 -5.54
N VAL A 159 10.42 5.41 -5.07
CA VAL A 159 11.02 5.66 -3.76
C VAL A 159 10.20 4.95 -2.69
N ASP A 160 10.84 4.03 -1.98
CA ASP A 160 10.19 3.30 -0.92
C ASP A 160 9.96 4.19 0.30
N THR A 161 9.06 3.74 1.17
CA THR A 161 8.61 4.52 2.33
C THR A 161 9.75 5.02 3.22
N SER A 162 10.79 4.21 3.39
CA SER A 162 11.89 4.55 4.32
C SER A 162 12.90 5.53 3.71
N GLU A 163 13.13 5.48 2.40
CA GLU A 163 13.96 6.47 1.71
C GLU A 163 13.30 7.85 1.71
N GLU A 164 11.97 7.89 1.50
CA GLU A 164 11.20 9.13 1.59
C GLU A 164 11.25 9.73 3.02
N TYR A 165 11.25 8.89 4.05
CA TYR A 165 11.41 9.32 5.44
C TYR A 165 12.77 9.97 5.71
N GLU A 166 13.87 9.44 5.17
CA GLU A 166 15.20 10.06 5.33
C GLU A 166 15.24 11.46 4.72
N GLU A 167 14.60 11.66 3.57
CA GLU A 167 14.46 12.98 2.96
C GLU A 167 13.57 13.92 3.79
N PHE A 168 12.47 13.41 4.37
CA PHE A 168 11.55 14.21 5.19
C PHE A 168 12.10 14.60 6.57
N VAL A 169 12.98 13.79 7.16
CA VAL A 169 13.62 14.10 8.45
C VAL A 169 14.83 15.01 8.26
N ALA A 170 15.46 15.00 7.09
CA ALA A 170 16.60 15.87 6.77
C ALA A 170 16.19 17.32 6.43
N ALA A 171 14.91 17.59 6.16
CA ALA A 171 14.35 18.90 5.82
C ALA A 171 13.72 19.63 7.02
#